data_AF-A0A8W8LH16-F1
#
_entry.id   AF-A0A8W8LH16-F1
#
_cell.length_a   1.000
_cell.length_b   1.000
_cell.length_c   1.000
_cell.angle_alpha   90.00
_cell.angle_beta   90.00
_cell.angle_gamma   90.00
#
_symmetry.space_group_name_H-M   'P 1'
#
loop_
_entity.id
_entity.type
_entity.pdbx_description
1 polymer ?
#
loop_
_entity_poly.entity_id
_entity_poly.type
_entity_poly.pdbx_seq_one_letter_code
_entity_poly.pdbx_strand_id
1 'polypeptide(L)' 'MAGDNVPNVRFNVAKSILRLGKMLDQSVAQQQVKPVLDKLKADSDIDVQYYALEAIDGLK' A
#
# COMPACT_ATOMS: atom_id res chain seq x y z
N MET A 1 11.73 1.86 2.29
CA MET A 1 10.83 0.69 2.42
C MET A 1 9.83 0.61 1.28
N ALA A 2 8.92 1.59 1.07
CA ALA A 2 8.05 1.58 -0.12
C ALA A 2 8.80 1.83 -1.46
N GLY A 3 10.00 2.42 -1.40
CA GLY A 3 10.94 2.51 -2.52
C GLY A 3 12.15 1.57 -2.36
N ASP A 4 11.98 0.43 -1.68
CA ASP A 4 13.03 -0.58 -1.60
C ASP A 4 13.27 -1.22 -2.97
N ASN A 5 14.51 -1.58 -3.29
CA ASN A 5 14.84 -2.17 -4.59
C ASN A 5 14.24 -3.57 -4.77
N VAL A 6 13.95 -4.28 -3.68
CA VAL A 6 13.39 -5.62 -3.70
C VAL A 6 11.86 -5.56 -3.79
N PRO A 7 11.24 -6.03 -4.89
CA PRO A 7 9.78 -6.03 -5.04
C PRO A 7 9.05 -6.74 -3.89
N ASN A 8 9.65 -7.81 -3.37
CA ASN A 8 9.09 -8.56 -2.24
C ASN A 8 8.97 -7.75 -0.95
N VAL A 9 9.85 -6.78 -0.74
CA VAL A 9 9.71 -5.86 0.39
C VAL A 9 8.55 -4.90 0.11
N ARG A 10 8.45 -4.37 -1.11
CA ARG A 10 7.40 -3.42 -1.51
C ARG A 10 5.99 -4.01 -1.45
N PHE A 11 5.76 -5.23 -1.96
CA PHE A 11 4.43 -5.85 -1.87
C PHE A 11 4.06 -6.21 -0.43
N ASN A 12 5.02 -6.63 0.41
CA ASN A 12 4.74 -6.92 1.81
C ASN A 12 4.37 -5.66 2.59
N VAL A 13 4.89 -4.49 2.21
CA VAL A 13 4.44 -3.20 2.75
C VAL A 13 2.95 -2.97 2.39
N ALA A 14 2.54 -3.20 1.14
CA ALA A 14 1.14 -3.07 0.74
C ALA A 14 0.21 -4.02 1.51
N LYS A 15 0.59 -5.30 1.68
CA LYS A 15 -0.16 -6.29 2.47
C LYS A 15 -0.27 -5.90 3.94
N SER A 16 0.82 -5.38 4.52
CA SER A 16 0.84 -4.93 5.91
C SER A 16 -0.07 -3.71 6.11
N ILE A 17 -0.05 -2.78 5.16
CA ILE A 17 -0.93 -1.62 5.14
C ILE A 17 -2.40 -2.03 5.06
N LEU A 18 -2.76 -3.01 4.22
CA LEU A 18 -4.14 -3.51 4.16
C LEU A 18 -4.63 -4.06 5.51
N ARG A 19 -3.75 -4.78 6.23
CA ARG A 19 -4.08 -5.37 7.54
C ARG A 19 -4.25 -4.32 8.63
N LEU A 20 -3.34 -3.35 8.68
CA LEU A 20 -3.29 -2.31 9.72
C LEU A 20 -4.19 -1.11 9.39
N GLY A 21 -4.46 -0.86 8.12
CA GLY A 21 -5.17 0.31 7.62
C GLY A 21 -6.58 0.44 8.18
N LYS A 22 -7.25 -0.69 8.44
CA LYS A 22 -8.57 -0.76 9.08
C LYS A 22 -8.57 -0.34 10.56
N MET A 23 -7.40 -0.27 11.17
CA MET A 23 -7.21 0.14 12.57
C MET A 23 -6.78 1.61 12.69
N LEU A 24 -6.49 2.26 11.56
CA LEU A 24 -6.10 3.67 11.53
C LEU A 24 -7.33 4.56 11.42
N ASP A 25 -7.24 5.75 12.00
CA ASP A 25 -8.24 6.79 11.76
C ASP A 25 -8.31 7.12 10.27
N GLN A 26 -9.53 7.34 9.79
CA GLN A 26 -9.79 7.58 8.36
C GLN A 26 -9.00 8.78 7.81
N SER A 27 -8.79 9.81 8.64
CA SER A 27 -7.95 10.97 8.32
C SER A 27 -6.48 10.57 8.08
N VAL A 28 -5.91 9.73 8.95
CA VAL A 28 -4.54 9.23 8.83
C VAL A 28 -4.41 8.31 7.61
N ALA A 29 -5.37 7.42 7.41
CA ALA A 29 -5.41 6.54 6.25
C ALA A 29 -5.42 7.33 4.93
N GLN A 30 -6.24 8.38 4.84
CA GLN A 30 -6.31 9.17 3.61
C GLN A 30 -5.10 10.11 3.41
N GLN A 31 -4.58 10.71 4.48
CA GLN A 31 -3.51 11.71 4.36
C GLN A 31 -2.11 11.10 4.26
N GLN A 32 -1.87 9.96 4.91
CA GLN A 32 -0.53 9.38 5.01
C GLN A 32 -0.40 8.05 4.26
N VAL A 33 -1.41 7.18 4.36
CA VAL A 33 -1.33 5.83 3.80
C VAL A 33 -1.66 5.81 2.31
N LYS A 34 -2.75 6.47 1.90
CA LYS A 34 -3.19 6.51 0.50
C LYS A 34 -2.12 7.02 -0.47
N PRO A 35 -1.35 8.10 -0.18
CA PRO A 35 -0.26 8.53 -1.08
C PRO A 35 0.85 7.50 -1.24
N VAL A 36 1.10 6.65 -0.23
CA VAL A 36 2.08 5.57 -0.31
C VAL A 36 1.56 4.45 -1.20
N LEU A 37 0.29 4.06 -1.03
CA LEU A 37 -0.34 3.06 -1.88
C LEU A 37 -0.48 3.52 -3.34
N ASP A 38 -0.79 4.80 -3.58
CA ASP A 38 -0.84 5.36 -4.94
C ASP A 38 0.52 5.32 -5.65
N LYS A 39 1.63 5.46 -4.90
CA LYS A 39 2.98 5.25 -5.45
C LYS A 39 3.24 3.78 -5.78
N LEU A 40 2.86 2.86 -4.89
CA LEU A 40 3.00 1.41 -5.11
C LEU A 40 2.09 0.90 -6.23
N LYS A 41 0.96 1.57 -6.49
CA LYS A 41 0.08 1.28 -7.64
C LYS A 41 0.76 1.59 -8.97
N ALA A 42 1.71 2.51 -9.00
CA ALA A 42 2.49 2.87 -10.18
C ALA A 42 3.85 2.14 -10.25
N ASP A 43 4.04 1.10 -9.43
CA ASP A 43 5.28 0.32 -9.38
C ASP A 43 5.49 -0.47 -10.69
N SER A 44 6.73 -0.83 -11.02
CA SER A 44 7.02 -1.62 -12.22
C SER A 44 6.70 -3.11 -12.05
N ASP A 45 6.60 -3.59 -10.81
CA ASP A 45 6.30 -4.98 -10.48
C ASP A 45 4.79 -5.23 -10.34
N ILE A 46 4.28 -6.25 -11.03
CA ILE A 46 2.84 -6.55 -11.12
C ILE A 46 2.26 -6.96 -9.76
N ASP A 47 3.01 -7.71 -8.94
CA ASP A 47 2.54 -8.12 -7.62
C ASP A 47 2.42 -6.90 -6.70
N VAL A 48 3.40 -6.00 -6.76
CA VAL A 48 3.36 -4.75 -5.99
C VAL A 48 2.13 -3.90 -6.37
N GLN A 49 1.86 -3.76 -7.67
CA GLN A 49 0.67 -3.03 -8.16
C GLN A 49 -0.63 -3.68 -7.68
N TYR A 50 -0.75 -5.00 -7.81
CA TYR A 50 -1.93 -5.76 -7.42
C TYR A 50 -2.25 -5.58 -5.93
N TYR A 51 -1.27 -5.80 -5.05
CA TYR A 51 -1.50 -5.66 -3.61
C TYR A 51 -1.71 -4.20 -3.18
N ALA A 52 -1.15 -3.23 -3.90
CA ALA A 52 -1.43 -1.82 -3.65
C ALA A 52 -2.89 -1.45 -3.98
N LEU A 53 -3.42 -1.96 -5.10
CA LEU A 53 -4.83 -1.79 -5.47
C LEU A 53 -5.77 -2.46 -4.45
N GLU A 54 -5.47 -3.70 -4.05
CA GLU A 54 -6.22 -4.42 -3.02
C GLU A 54 -6.24 -3.65 -1.69
N ALA A 55 -5.08 -3.11 -1.28
CA ALA A 55 -4.97 -2.28 -0.09
C ALA A 55 -5.77 -0.98 -0.17
N ILE A 56 -5.81 -0.32 -1.34
CA ILE A 56 -6.62 0.89 -1.56
C ILE A 56 -8.11 0.57 -1.44
N ASP A 57 -8.56 -0.54 -2.01
CA ASP A 57 -9.97 -0.95 -1.96
C ASP A 57 -10.38 -1.32 -0.53
N GLY A 58 -9.50 -2.01 0.21
CA GLY A 58 -9.73 -2.42 1.60
C GLY A 58 -9.66 -1.29 2.64
N LEU A 59 -9.24 -0.09 2.25
CA LEU A 59 -9.25 1.13 3.08
C LEU A 59 -10.58 1.91 3.02
N LYS A 60 -11.57 1.42 2.26
CA LYS A 60 -12.94 1.97 2.21
C LYS A 60 -13.71 1.71 3.51
#